data_AF-A0A2E3WD83-F1
#
_entry.id   AF-A0A2E3WD83-F1
#
_cell.length_a   1.000
_cell.length_b   1.000
_cell.length_c   1.000
_cell.angle_alpha   90.00
_cell.angle_beta   90.00
_cell.angle_gamma   90.00
#
_symmetry.space_group_name_H-M   'P 1'
#
loop_
_entity.id
_entity.type
_entity.pdbx_description
1 polymer ?
#
loop_
_entity_poly.entity_id
_entity_poly.type
_entity_poly.pdbx_seq_one_letter_code
_entity_poly.pdbx_strand_id
1 'polypeptide(L)' 'MGTVERHKFVPELYRRRAYGNYPLPIGDDQTIYQPFIVVLMTDLLRIDKSS' A
#
# COMPACT_ATOMS: atom_id res chain seq x y z
N MET A 1 2.93 -11.10 -1.80
CA MET A 1 3.33 -9.68 -1.72
C MET A 1 4.80 -9.60 -2.10
N GLY A 2 5.20 -8.75 -3.04
CA GLY A 2 6.61 -8.66 -3.44
C GLY A 2 6.87 -8.15 -4.85
N THR A 3 5.86 -8.12 -5.72
CA THR A 3 6.00 -7.58 -7.09
C THR A 3 5.77 -6.07 -7.17
N VAL A 4 4.98 -5.49 -6.26
CA VAL A 4 4.69 -4.05 -6.22
C VAL A 4 5.51 -3.38 -5.12
N GLU A 5 6.39 -2.47 -5.54
CA GLU A 5 7.28 -1.73 -4.66
C GLU A 5 6.58 -0.54 -4.02
N ARG A 6 6.02 -0.75 -2.83
CA ARG A 6 5.27 0.27 -2.06
C ARG A 6 6.02 1.59 -1.88
N HIS A 7 7.35 1.57 -1.76
CA HIS A 7 8.17 2.77 -1.59
C HIS A 7 8.16 3.72 -2.79
N LYS A 8 7.74 3.26 -3.98
CA LYS A 8 7.57 4.11 -5.18
C LYS A 8 6.31 4.98 -5.12
N PHE A 9 5.38 4.68 -4.21
CA PHE A 9 4.08 5.36 -4.05
C PHE A 9 4.03 6.23 -2.80
N VAL A 10 5.16 6.50 -2.16
CA VAL A 10 5.26 7.38 -0.98
C VAL A 10 6.31 8.46 -1.21
N PRO A 11 6.16 9.65 -0.59
CA PRO A 11 7.18 10.69 -0.62
C PRO A 11 8.53 10.18 -0.10
N GLU A 12 9.63 10.76 -0.58
CA GLU A 12 10.99 10.29 -0.30
C GLU A 12 11.28 10.16 1.21
N LEU A 13 10.79 11.12 2.00
CA LEU A 13 10.95 11.18 3.45
C LEU A 13 10.29 10.01 4.21
N TYR A 14 9.39 9.27 3.56
CA TYR A 14 8.71 8.09 4.10
C TYR A 14 9.21 6.76 3.51
N ARG A 15 10.09 6.75 2.50
CA ARG A 15 10.52 5.51 1.83
C ARG A 15 11.11 4.46 2.76
N ARG A 16 11.92 4.87 3.74
CA ARG A 16 12.49 3.96 4.76
C ARG A 16 11.43 3.31 5.66
N ARG A 17 10.26 3.94 5.76
CA ARG A 17 9.10 3.50 6.55
C ARG A 17 8.03 2.81 5.70
N ALA A 18 8.23 2.72 4.38
CA ALA A 18 7.20 2.32 3.43
C ALA A 18 6.59 0.94 3.71
N TYR A 19 7.35 0.02 4.29
CA TYR A 19 6.94 -1.37 4.53
C TYR A 19 6.38 -1.61 5.93
N GLY A 20 6.21 -0.55 6.74
CA GLY A 20 5.51 -0.64 8.01
C GLY A 20 4.01 -0.91 7.85
N ASN A 21 3.42 -1.61 8.82
CA ASN A 21 1.98 -1.88 8.84
C ASN A 21 1.18 -0.70 9.42
N TYR A 22 1.30 0.48 8.79
CA TYR A 22 0.61 1.71 9.15
C TYR A 22 0.40 2.60 7.92
N PRO A 23 -0.56 3.54 7.97
CA PRO A 23 -0.75 4.50 6.90
C PRO A 23 0.41 5.50 6.82
N LEU A 24 0.67 6.00 5.61
CA LEU A 24 1.65 7.06 5.36
C LEU A 24 1.01 8.18 4.54
N PRO A 25 1.27 9.46 4.85
CA PRO A 25 0.74 10.56 4.05
C PRO A 25 1.42 10.61 2.68
N ILE A 26 0.64 10.92 1.65
CA ILE A 26 1.09 10.98 0.25
C ILE A 26 0.91 12.37 -0.40
N GLY A 27 0.44 13.36 0.36
CA GLY A 27 0.09 14.70 -0.14
C GLY A 27 -1.42 14.88 -0.21
N ASP A 28 -1.87 16.11 -0.47
CA ASP A 28 -3.28 16.48 -0.67
C ASP A 28 -4.24 15.96 0.42
N ASP A 29 -3.80 15.96 1.68
CA ASP A 29 -4.53 15.40 2.83
C ASP A 29 -4.91 13.90 2.69
N GLN A 30 -4.22 13.19 1.79
CA GLN A 30 -4.41 11.76 1.55
C GLN A 30 -3.33 10.90 2.20
N THR A 31 -3.69 9.65 2.46
CA THR A 31 -2.78 8.61 2.96
C THR A 31 -2.88 7.34 2.13
N ILE A 32 -1.76 6.62 2.03
CA ILE A 32 -1.76 5.25 1.54
C ILE A 32 -2.06 4.31 2.71
N TYR A 33 -3.12 3.49 2.58
CA TYR A 33 -3.52 2.54 3.62
C TYR A 33 -2.42 1.55 3.96
N GLN A 34 -2.41 1.06 5.21
CA GLN A 34 -1.48 0.03 5.65
C GLN A 34 -1.58 -1.25 4.80
N PRO A 35 -0.46 -1.97 4.57
CA PRO A 35 -0.42 -3.20 3.78
C PRO A 35 -1.53 -4.21 4.13
N PHE A 36 -1.83 -4.40 5.41
CA PHE A 36 -2.88 -5.34 5.83
C PHE A 36 -4.26 -4.99 5.27
N ILE A 37 -4.65 -3.72 5.34
CA ILE A 37 -5.97 -3.28 4.87
C ILE A 37 -6.08 -3.47 3.35
N VAL A 38 -5.00 -3.19 2.60
CA VAL A 38 -4.97 -3.44 1.15
C VAL A 38 -5.16 -4.92 0.82
N VAL A 39 -4.50 -5.83 1.56
CA VAL A 39 -4.67 -7.27 1.39
C VAL A 39 -6.11 -7.68 1.69
N LEU A 40 -6.66 -7.24 2.82
CA LEU A 40 -8.03 -7.55 3.23
C LEU A 40 -9.05 -7.10 2.17
N MET A 41 -8.96 -5.85 1.70
CA MET A 41 -9.87 -5.33 0.67
C MET A 41 -9.74 -6.13 -0.64
N THR A 42 -8.52 -6.47 -1.05
CA THR A 42 -8.27 -7.26 -2.28
C THR A 42 -8.84 -8.68 -2.15
N ASP A 43 -8.67 -9.31 -0.99
CA ASP A 43 -9.19 -10.66 -0.72
C ASP A 43 -10.73 -10.69 -0.74
N LEU A 44 -11.37 -9.68 -0.14
CA LEU A 44 -12.82 -9.53 -0.13
C LEU A 44 -13.41 -9.33 -1.53
N LEU A 45 -12.67 -8.73 -2.44
CA LEU A 45 -13.09 -8.57 -3.84
C LEU A 45 -13.06 -9.88 -4.63
N ARG A 46 -12.47 -10.96 -4.10
CA ARG A 46 -12.40 -12.29 -4.73
C ARG A 46 -11.88 -12.22 -6.18
N ILE A 47 -10.86 -11.40 -6.39
CA ILE A 47 -10.29 -11.18 -7.74
C ILE A 47 -9.53 -12.44 -8.15
N ASP A 48 -9.91 -13.01 -9.29
CA ASP A 48 -9.18 -14.13 -9.89
C ASP A 48 -7.87 -13.62 -10.51
N LYS A 49 -6.81 -14.42 -10.43
CA LYS A 49 -5.50 -14.06 -11.01
C LYS A 49 -5.46 -14.24 -12.54
N SER A 50 -6.59 -14.54 -13.17
CA SER A 50 -6.74 -14.78 -14.60
C SER A 50 -7.50 -13.64 -15.29
N SER A 51 -6.79 -12.57 -15.64
CA SER A 51 -7.21 -11.55 -16.61
C SER A 51 -6.00 -10.91 -17.26
#